data_AF-A0A1H0YLC0-F1
#
_entry.id   AF-A0A1H0YLC0-F1
#
_cell.length_a   1.000
_cell.length_b   1.000
_cell.length_c   1.000
_cell.angle_alpha   90.00
_cell.angle_beta   90.00
_cell.angle_gamma   90.00
#
_symmetry.space_group_name_H-M   'P 1'
#
loop_
_entity.id
_entity.type
_entity.pdbx_description
1 polymer ?
#
loop_
_entity_poly.entity_id
_entity_poly.type
_entity_poly.pdbx_seq_one_letter_code
_entity_poly.pdbx_strand_id
1 'polypeptide(L)'
;MKKLVFLSVAMAAMMMLSCGGNTHQAEREEDTVDVNDLIRDHTLYGLCAAIPSTSQLKVITDVGDTVTLDITPALENRKMLGSVKVGDRLAVMTNKNQTMATEVININLLLGNWVMPDPLDGSDEIGIRIKEGGVAESIEMTNITYRTWRIFNGKLEITSIREGGEQAEETNYFDILKLSADTLVYKTIDKPQDEEETFEYSRWREKEQPDLHGLKLEEHQDEYMKL
;
A
#
# COMPACT_ATOMS: atom_id res chain seq x y z
N MET A 1 86.87 17.74 12.75
CA MET A 1 86.67 16.77 13.85
C MET A 1 86.55 15.38 13.22
N LYS A 2 87.49 14.49 13.56
CA LYS A 2 87.55 13.06 13.16
C LYS A 2 86.45 12.30 13.94
N LYS A 3 85.87 11.20 13.47
CA LYS A 3 86.42 9.83 13.53
C LYS A 3 85.42 8.85 12.85
N LEU A 4 85.88 8.01 11.91
CA LEU A 4 86.12 6.53 12.04
C LEU A 4 84.80 5.71 11.98
N VAL A 5 84.65 4.53 11.38
CA VAL A 5 85.48 3.58 10.59
C VAL A 5 84.50 2.52 10.04
N PHE A 6 84.85 1.89 8.91
CA PHE A 6 84.28 0.66 8.33
C PHE A 6 83.96 -0.45 9.35
N LEU A 7 82.89 -1.23 9.16
CA LEU A 7 82.96 -2.70 9.15
C LEU A 7 81.68 -3.38 8.63
N SER A 8 81.90 -4.31 7.72
CA SER A 8 80.99 -5.30 7.14
C SER A 8 80.71 -6.49 8.06
N VAL A 9 79.66 -7.26 7.70
CA VAL A 9 79.38 -8.67 8.04
C VAL A 9 78.71 -8.95 9.38
N ALA A 10 77.47 -9.48 9.35
CA ALA A 10 77.20 -10.88 9.73
C ALA A 10 75.71 -11.23 9.61
N MET A 11 75.49 -12.37 8.97
CA MET A 11 74.26 -13.11 8.81
C MET A 11 73.80 -13.70 10.15
N ALA A 12 72.52 -13.59 10.48
CA ALA A 12 71.87 -14.50 11.43
C ALA A 12 70.39 -14.64 11.06
N ALA A 13 70.09 -15.77 10.43
CA ALA A 13 68.74 -16.27 10.31
C ALA A 13 68.21 -16.65 11.70
N MET A 14 67.02 -16.18 12.05
CA MET A 14 66.16 -16.81 13.05
C MET A 14 64.74 -16.84 12.50
N MET A 15 64.36 -18.02 11.99
CA MET A 15 62.97 -18.43 11.92
C MET A 15 62.59 -19.00 13.29
N MET A 16 61.44 -18.59 13.84
CA MET A 16 60.47 -19.45 14.53
C MET A 16 59.18 -18.65 14.81
N LEU A 17 58.15 -18.94 14.01
CA LEU A 17 56.74 -19.21 14.34
C LEU A 17 56.14 -18.60 15.63
N SER A 18 55.03 -17.84 15.50
CA SER A 18 53.81 -18.08 16.30
C SER A 18 52.60 -17.22 15.88
N CYS A 19 51.45 -17.90 15.75
CA CYS A 19 50.04 -17.45 15.86
C CYS A 19 49.45 -16.42 14.88
N GLY A 20 48.89 -16.96 13.80
CA GLY A 20 47.43 -17.05 13.57
C GLY A 20 46.53 -15.93 14.10
N GLY A 21 46.13 -15.04 13.19
CA GLY A 21 44.98 -14.16 13.34
C GLY A 21 44.51 -13.73 11.95
N ASN A 22 43.59 -14.50 11.37
CA ASN A 22 42.87 -14.07 10.16
C ASN A 22 42.03 -12.85 10.53
N THR A 23 42.50 -11.67 10.15
CA THR A 23 41.61 -10.52 9.98
C THR A 23 40.76 -10.79 8.75
N HIS A 24 39.62 -11.43 8.96
CA HIS A 24 38.50 -11.32 8.03
C HIS A 24 38.13 -9.83 8.02
N GLN A 25 38.64 -9.13 7.02
CA GLN A 25 38.10 -7.87 6.58
C GLN A 25 36.68 -8.20 6.14
N ALA A 26 35.71 -7.91 7.01
CA ALA A 26 34.30 -7.99 6.67
C ALA A 26 34.11 -7.06 5.47
N GLU A 27 33.94 -7.67 4.30
CA GLU A 27 33.53 -7.00 3.09
C GLU A 27 32.17 -6.41 3.41
N ARG A 28 32.16 -5.09 3.64
CA ARG A 28 30.95 -4.33 3.85
C ARG A 28 30.24 -4.37 2.50
N GLU A 29 29.23 -5.21 2.36
CA GLU A 29 28.28 -5.13 1.25
C GLU A 29 27.73 -3.71 1.25
N GLU A 30 28.26 -2.90 0.33
CA GLU A 30 27.75 -1.59 0.03
C GLU A 30 26.45 -1.84 -0.75
N ASP A 31 25.34 -1.86 -0.01
CA ASP A 31 23.98 -2.08 -0.54
C ASP A 31 23.62 -0.91 -1.46
N THR A 32 24.09 -1.01 -2.70
CA THR A 32 23.72 -0.11 -3.77
C THR A 32 22.32 -0.49 -4.19
N VAL A 33 21.35 0.24 -3.64
CA VAL A 33 19.94 0.10 -4.02
C VAL A 33 19.85 0.37 -5.53
N ASP A 34 19.52 -0.66 -6.32
CA ASP A 34 19.31 -0.49 -7.75
C ASP A 34 18.14 0.48 -7.94
N VAL A 35 18.39 1.58 -8.65
CA VAL A 35 17.38 2.61 -8.93
C VAL A 35 16.17 2.00 -9.65
N ASN A 36 16.37 0.93 -10.43
CA ASN A 36 15.26 0.20 -11.05
C ASN A 36 14.40 -0.57 -10.04
N ASP A 37 14.98 -1.00 -8.92
CA ASP A 37 14.25 -1.72 -7.87
C ASP A 37 13.31 -0.79 -7.09
N LEU A 38 13.67 0.50 -6.99
CA LEU A 38 12.83 1.54 -6.37
C LEU A 38 11.58 1.89 -7.17
N ILE A 39 11.61 1.69 -8.50
CA ILE A 39 10.50 2.05 -9.41
C ILE A 39 9.62 0.82 -9.71
N ARG A 40 10.10 -0.38 -9.42
CA ARG A 40 9.38 -1.62 -9.67
C ARG A 40 8.32 -1.88 -8.60
N ASP A 41 7.11 -2.25 -9.04
CA ASP A 41 6.09 -2.80 -8.15
C ASP A 41 6.45 -4.25 -7.78
N HIS A 42 6.62 -4.51 -6.49
CA HIS A 42 6.90 -5.84 -5.93
C HIS A 42 5.64 -6.58 -5.48
N THR A 43 4.46 -5.99 -5.72
CA THR A 43 3.18 -6.63 -5.43
C THR A 43 2.93 -7.79 -6.39
N LEU A 44 2.62 -8.97 -5.86
CA LEU A 44 2.16 -10.11 -6.63
C LEU A 44 0.66 -9.99 -6.87
N TYR A 45 0.24 -9.97 -8.14
CA TYR A 45 -1.16 -9.96 -8.53
C TYR A 45 -1.59 -11.32 -9.07
N GLY A 46 -2.82 -11.71 -8.73
CA GLY A 46 -3.41 -12.95 -9.23
C GLY A 46 -4.76 -13.29 -8.64
N LEU A 47 -5.28 -14.46 -9.02
CA LEU A 47 -6.55 -14.98 -8.55
C LEU A 47 -6.36 -15.97 -7.41
N CYS A 48 -7.19 -15.88 -6.37
CA CYS A 48 -7.25 -16.89 -5.32
C CYS A 48 -7.70 -18.24 -5.91
N ALA A 49 -6.82 -19.24 -5.89
CA ALA A 49 -7.06 -20.54 -6.51
C ALA A 49 -7.76 -21.54 -5.57
N ALA A 50 -7.54 -21.39 -4.26
CA ALA A 50 -8.13 -22.23 -3.24
C ALA A 50 -8.38 -21.42 -1.97
N ILE A 51 -9.47 -21.73 -1.26
CA ILE A 51 -9.77 -21.12 0.04
C ILE A 51 -8.58 -21.36 0.96
N PRO A 52 -8.07 -20.33 1.66
CA PRO A 52 -6.93 -20.52 2.52
C PRO A 52 -7.20 -21.59 3.59
N SER A 53 -6.43 -22.67 3.58
CA SER A 53 -6.48 -23.67 4.66
C SER A 53 -5.57 -23.19 5.78
N THR A 54 -6.15 -22.71 6.90
CA THR A 54 -5.56 -22.22 8.17
C THR A 54 -4.36 -21.26 8.12
N SER A 55 -3.35 -21.51 7.28
CA SER A 55 -2.13 -20.72 7.11
C SER A 55 -1.58 -20.70 5.67
N GLN A 56 -2.25 -21.30 4.68
CA GLN A 56 -1.76 -21.27 3.29
C GLN A 56 -2.75 -20.58 2.34
N LEU A 57 -2.25 -19.74 1.45
CA LEU A 57 -2.99 -19.14 0.33
C LEU A 57 -2.38 -19.62 -0.99
N LYS A 58 -3.23 -20.09 -1.91
CA LYS A 58 -2.82 -20.40 -3.28
C LYS A 58 -3.31 -19.32 -4.23
N VAL A 59 -2.38 -18.77 -5.02
CA VAL A 59 -2.66 -17.72 -6.00
C VAL A 59 -2.20 -18.19 -7.38
N ILE A 60 -3.08 -18.11 -8.37
CA ILE A 60 -2.70 -18.17 -9.78
C ILE A 60 -2.31 -16.75 -10.18
N THR A 61 -1.03 -16.51 -10.39
CA THR A 61 -0.48 -15.20 -10.73
C THR A 61 -0.96 -14.74 -12.11
N ASP A 62 -0.86 -13.45 -12.39
CA ASP A 62 -1.23 -12.89 -13.70
C ASP A 62 -0.37 -13.44 -14.86
N VAL A 63 0.81 -14.00 -14.57
CA VAL A 63 1.66 -14.69 -15.56
C VAL A 63 1.28 -16.18 -15.75
N GLY A 64 0.34 -16.70 -14.97
CA GLY A 64 -0.23 -18.04 -15.08
C GLY A 64 0.37 -19.09 -14.13
N ASP A 65 1.41 -18.74 -13.37
CA ASP A 65 2.01 -19.64 -12.38
C ASP A 65 1.14 -19.78 -11.14
N THR A 66 1.17 -20.94 -10.50
CA THR A 66 0.53 -21.12 -9.19
C THR A 66 1.56 -21.04 -8.07
N VAL A 67 1.41 -20.06 -7.19
CA VAL A 67 2.21 -19.92 -5.97
C VAL A 67 1.42 -20.38 -4.75
N THR A 68 2.10 -20.97 -3.77
CA THR A 68 1.54 -21.30 -2.46
C THR A 68 2.31 -20.52 -1.41
N LEU A 69 1.61 -19.67 -0.67
CA LEU A 69 2.18 -18.72 0.27
C LEU A 69 1.72 -19.06 1.69
N ASP A 70 2.65 -19.05 2.65
CA ASP A 70 2.31 -19.02 4.06
C ASP A 70 1.77 -17.62 4.44
N ILE A 71 0.53 -17.56 4.93
CA ILE A 71 -0.15 -16.32 5.31
C ILE A 71 -0.11 -16.04 6.81
N THR A 72 0.60 -16.85 7.59
CA THR A 72 0.76 -16.63 9.04
C THR A 72 1.25 -15.21 9.35
N PRO A 73 2.26 -14.64 8.64
CA PRO A 73 2.69 -13.26 8.90
C PRO A 73 1.60 -12.23 8.64
N ALA A 74 0.84 -12.36 7.54
CA ALA A 74 -0.27 -11.47 7.24
C ALA A 74 -1.39 -11.58 8.29
N LEU A 75 -1.69 -12.77 8.79
CA LEU A 75 -2.70 -13.00 9.85
C LEU A 75 -2.28 -12.34 11.17
N GLU A 76 -1.06 -12.62 11.64
CA GLU A 76 -0.53 -12.08 12.90
C GLU A 76 -0.48 -10.55 12.91
N ASN A 77 -0.12 -9.96 11.77
CA ASN A 77 -0.04 -8.50 11.60
C ASN A 77 -1.37 -7.85 11.21
N ARG A 78 -2.48 -8.62 11.14
CA ARG A 78 -3.81 -8.14 10.70
C ARG A 78 -3.79 -7.48 9.32
N LYS A 79 -2.96 -8.02 8.43
CA LYS A 79 -2.78 -7.61 7.03
C LYS A 79 -3.48 -8.55 6.03
N MET A 80 -4.48 -9.31 6.50
CA MET A 80 -5.49 -9.94 5.65
C MET A 80 -6.64 -8.94 5.42
N LEU A 81 -6.47 -8.08 4.42
CA LEU A 81 -7.36 -6.96 4.14
C LEU A 81 -8.47 -7.42 3.20
N GLY A 82 -9.66 -7.63 3.78
CA GLY A 82 -10.82 -8.19 3.09
C GLY A 82 -10.92 -9.71 3.23
N SER A 83 -12.15 -10.23 3.30
CA SER A 83 -12.37 -11.68 3.26
C SER A 83 -11.97 -12.23 1.91
N VAL A 84 -11.27 -13.37 1.86
CA VAL A 84 -10.80 -13.97 0.61
C VAL A 84 -11.66 -15.19 0.23
N LYS A 85 -12.09 -15.24 -1.03
CA LYS A 85 -12.80 -16.36 -1.66
C LYS A 85 -12.09 -16.81 -2.93
N VAL A 86 -12.32 -18.06 -3.32
CA VAL A 86 -11.82 -18.57 -4.61
C VAL A 86 -12.35 -17.71 -5.74
N GLY A 87 -11.45 -17.31 -6.65
CA GLY A 87 -11.75 -16.43 -7.77
C GLY A 87 -11.56 -14.94 -7.48
N ASP A 88 -11.36 -14.53 -6.22
CA ASP A 88 -11.05 -13.14 -5.91
C ASP A 88 -9.68 -12.75 -6.48
N ARG A 89 -9.60 -11.57 -7.08
CA ARG A 89 -8.36 -10.89 -7.46
C ARG A 89 -7.69 -10.33 -6.21
N LEU A 90 -6.44 -10.70 -6.02
CA LEU A 90 -5.63 -10.33 -4.88
C LEU A 90 -4.40 -9.54 -5.32
N ALA A 91 -4.01 -8.60 -4.47
CA ALA A 91 -2.69 -8.00 -4.44
C ALA A 91 -1.98 -8.53 -3.19
N VAL A 92 -0.80 -9.13 -3.35
CA VAL A 92 -0.10 -9.84 -2.28
C VAL A 92 1.33 -9.35 -2.17
N MET A 93 1.69 -8.80 -1.02
CA MET A 93 3.09 -8.54 -0.68
C MET A 93 3.71 -9.81 -0.13
N THR A 94 4.91 -10.12 -0.60
CA THR A 94 5.65 -11.32 -0.16
C THR A 94 7.00 -10.97 0.42
N ASN A 95 7.60 -11.93 1.12
CA ASN A 95 9.04 -11.91 1.36
C ASN A 95 9.83 -12.04 0.04
N LYS A 96 11.14 -11.78 0.09
CA LYS A 96 12.05 -11.86 -1.09
C LYS A 96 11.98 -13.20 -1.83
N ASN A 97 11.74 -14.29 -1.12
CA ASN A 97 11.70 -15.64 -1.69
C ASN A 97 10.31 -16.04 -2.22
N GLN A 98 9.30 -15.16 -2.12
CA GLN A 98 7.91 -15.43 -2.51
C GLN A 98 7.32 -16.71 -1.88
N THR A 99 7.67 -16.97 -0.61
CA THR A 99 7.16 -18.12 0.15
C THR A 99 6.17 -17.74 1.24
N MET A 100 6.16 -16.47 1.65
CA MET A 100 5.32 -15.95 2.73
C MET A 100 4.63 -14.68 2.26
N ALA A 101 3.34 -14.55 2.55
CA ALA A 101 2.59 -13.32 2.37
C ALA A 101 2.69 -12.47 3.64
N THR A 102 3.12 -11.22 3.48
CA THR A 102 3.16 -10.22 4.55
C THR A 102 1.91 -9.35 4.57
N GLU A 103 1.25 -9.21 3.43
CA GLU A 103 -0.01 -8.49 3.27
C GLU A 103 -0.80 -9.07 2.09
N VAL A 104 -2.11 -9.22 2.26
CA VAL A 104 -3.05 -9.72 1.24
C VAL A 104 -4.22 -8.75 1.17
N ILE A 105 -4.37 -8.10 0.02
CA ILE A 105 -5.45 -7.15 -0.25
C ILE A 105 -6.42 -7.78 -1.25
N ASN A 106 -7.70 -7.91 -0.86
CA ASN A 106 -8.75 -8.33 -1.77
C ASN A 106 -9.18 -7.15 -2.65
N ILE A 107 -8.76 -7.17 -3.91
CA ILE A 107 -9.07 -6.12 -4.88
C ILE A 107 -10.57 -6.07 -5.19
N ASN A 108 -11.23 -7.22 -5.33
CA ASN A 108 -12.69 -7.25 -5.59
C ASN A 108 -13.49 -6.55 -4.48
N LEU A 109 -13.08 -6.70 -3.22
CA LEU A 109 -13.72 -5.99 -2.11
C LEU A 109 -13.38 -4.50 -2.08
N LEU A 110 -12.16 -4.13 -2.47
CA LEU A 110 -11.74 -2.73 -2.56
C LEU A 110 -12.56 -1.95 -3.60
N LEU A 111 -12.96 -2.59 -4.71
CA LEU A 111 -13.82 -1.98 -5.73
C LEU A 111 -15.20 -1.60 -5.17
N GLY A 112 -15.69 -0.41 -5.49
CA GLY A 112 -17.04 0.04 -5.14
C GLY A 112 -17.12 1.53 -4.80
N ASN A 113 -18.30 1.92 -4.32
CA ASN A 113 -18.58 3.26 -3.82
C ASN A 113 -18.35 3.30 -2.31
N TRP A 114 -17.42 4.15 -1.88
CA TRP A 114 -17.04 4.35 -0.48
C TRP A 114 -17.38 5.78 -0.10
N VAL A 115 -18.24 5.93 0.91
CA VAL A 115 -18.79 7.23 1.31
C VAL A 115 -18.66 7.46 2.81
N MET A 116 -18.64 8.72 3.17
CA MET A 116 -18.68 9.22 4.54
C MET A 116 -19.59 10.45 4.59
N PRO A 117 -20.16 10.81 5.75
CA PRO A 117 -20.90 12.06 5.88
C PRO A 117 -20.03 13.26 5.49
N ASP A 118 -20.62 14.29 4.88
CA ASP A 118 -19.93 15.54 4.60
C ASP A 118 -19.32 16.09 5.92
N PRO A 119 -17.99 16.29 6.00
CA PRO A 119 -17.35 16.82 7.19
C PRO A 119 -17.81 18.22 7.61
N LEU A 120 -18.36 19.01 6.69
CA LEU A 120 -18.77 20.39 6.94
C LEU A 120 -20.06 20.44 7.76
N ASP A 121 -21.07 19.66 7.39
CA ASP A 121 -22.39 19.72 7.99
C ASP A 121 -23.13 18.36 8.09
N GLY A 122 -22.61 17.31 7.47
CA GLY A 122 -23.20 15.97 7.42
C GLY A 122 -24.50 15.88 6.63
N SER A 123 -24.81 16.88 5.80
CA SER A 123 -26.05 16.94 5.00
C SER A 123 -26.11 15.88 3.90
N ASP A 124 -24.95 15.62 3.28
CA ASP A 124 -24.77 14.66 2.20
C ASP A 124 -23.71 13.59 2.50
N GLU A 125 -23.62 12.62 1.60
CA GLU A 125 -22.57 11.59 1.61
C GLU A 125 -21.56 11.90 0.51
N ILE A 126 -20.31 12.14 0.90
CA ILE A 126 -19.20 12.38 -0.02
C ILE A 126 -18.26 11.18 -0.03
N GLY A 127 -17.41 11.06 -1.05
CA GLY A 127 -16.32 10.08 -1.01
C GLY A 127 -15.75 9.70 -2.35
N ILE A 128 -15.38 8.43 -2.49
CA ILE A 128 -14.62 7.89 -3.62
C ILE A 128 -15.27 6.64 -4.21
N ARG A 129 -15.31 6.59 -5.53
CA ARG A 129 -15.65 5.40 -6.31
C ARG A 129 -14.39 4.79 -6.88
N ILE A 130 -14.06 3.58 -6.43
CA ILE A 130 -12.92 2.80 -6.90
C ILE A 130 -13.42 1.79 -7.93
N LYS A 131 -13.02 1.96 -9.20
CA LYS A 131 -13.48 1.13 -10.33
C LYS A 131 -12.40 0.18 -10.81
N GLU A 132 -12.83 -0.89 -11.47
CA GLU A 132 -11.91 -1.75 -12.21
C GLU A 132 -11.12 -0.95 -13.27
N GLY A 133 -9.91 -1.41 -13.59
CA GLY A 133 -9.03 -0.75 -14.56
C GLY A 133 -8.27 0.46 -14.02
N GLY A 134 -8.27 0.68 -12.70
CA GLY A 134 -7.48 1.74 -12.06
C GLY A 134 -8.11 3.13 -12.15
N VAL A 135 -9.41 3.22 -12.41
CA VAL A 135 -10.15 4.50 -12.45
C VAL A 135 -10.74 4.81 -11.09
N ALA A 136 -10.55 6.04 -10.61
CA ALA A 136 -11.17 6.56 -9.40
C ALA A 136 -12.00 7.80 -9.73
N GLU A 137 -13.14 7.99 -9.04
CA GLU A 137 -14.01 9.16 -9.21
C GLU A 137 -14.46 9.68 -7.86
N SER A 138 -14.70 10.99 -7.76
CA SER A 138 -15.31 11.59 -6.59
C SER A 138 -16.83 11.37 -6.55
N ILE A 139 -17.39 11.31 -5.35
CA ILE A 139 -18.83 11.24 -5.08
C ILE A 139 -19.20 12.52 -4.33
N GLU A 140 -20.07 13.34 -4.92
CA GLU A 140 -20.58 14.60 -4.34
C GLU A 140 -19.48 15.55 -3.79
N MET A 141 -18.32 15.64 -4.48
CA MET A 141 -17.25 16.56 -4.12
C MET A 141 -16.93 17.51 -5.28
N THR A 142 -16.85 18.80 -5.00
CA THR A 142 -16.46 19.83 -5.99
C THR A 142 -14.96 20.13 -5.95
N ASN A 143 -14.35 20.11 -4.77
CA ASN A 143 -12.99 20.61 -4.58
C ASN A 143 -11.89 19.58 -4.90
N ILE A 144 -12.23 18.30 -5.01
CA ILE A 144 -11.29 17.21 -5.27
C ILE A 144 -11.89 16.32 -6.34
N THR A 145 -11.13 16.11 -7.41
CA THR A 145 -11.45 15.13 -8.47
C THR A 145 -10.45 13.98 -8.42
N TYR A 146 -10.87 12.81 -7.96
CA TYR A 146 -10.07 11.58 -8.10
C TYR A 146 -9.96 11.17 -9.59
N ARG A 147 -8.83 10.58 -9.97
CA ARG A 147 -8.52 10.19 -11.36
C ARG A 147 -8.20 8.72 -11.47
N THR A 148 -7.13 8.30 -10.78
CA THR A 148 -6.63 6.93 -10.87
C THR A 148 -6.36 6.36 -9.50
N TRP A 149 -6.38 5.03 -9.42
CA TRP A 149 -5.90 4.29 -8.27
C TRP A 149 -5.12 3.05 -8.71
N ARG A 150 -4.22 2.59 -7.86
CA ARG A 150 -3.59 1.26 -7.96
C ARG A 150 -3.15 0.79 -6.59
N ILE A 151 -2.83 -0.50 -6.48
CA ILE A 151 -1.92 -0.95 -5.43
C ILE A 151 -0.50 -0.80 -5.98
N PHE A 152 0.44 -0.36 -5.16
CA PHE A 152 1.86 -0.28 -5.51
C PHE A 152 2.68 -0.55 -4.25
N ASN A 153 3.51 -1.60 -4.27
CA ASN A 153 4.24 -2.08 -3.09
C ASN A 153 3.34 -2.25 -1.84
N GLY A 154 2.13 -2.78 -2.04
CA GLY A 154 1.14 -3.01 -0.97
C GLY A 154 0.43 -1.74 -0.47
N LYS A 155 0.75 -0.57 -1.04
CA LYS A 155 0.10 0.71 -0.72
C LYS A 155 -1.02 1.01 -1.69
N LEU A 156 -2.08 1.63 -1.20
CA LEU A 156 -3.08 2.24 -2.06
C LEU A 156 -2.53 3.57 -2.56
N GLU A 157 -2.34 3.69 -3.85
CA GLU A 157 -1.94 4.94 -4.51
C GLU A 157 -3.19 5.54 -5.16
N ILE A 158 -3.46 6.81 -4.90
CA ILE A 158 -4.57 7.55 -5.50
C ILE A 158 -4.06 8.87 -6.04
N THR A 159 -4.45 9.15 -7.28
CA THR A 159 -4.13 10.41 -7.95
C THR A 159 -5.39 11.28 -8.05
N SER A 160 -5.25 12.57 -7.78
CA SER A 160 -6.34 13.53 -7.74
C SER A 160 -5.93 14.92 -8.24
N ILE A 161 -6.92 15.75 -8.56
CA ILE A 161 -6.73 17.17 -8.87
C ILE A 161 -7.58 17.96 -7.87
N ARG A 162 -6.98 18.97 -7.23
CA ARG A 162 -7.70 19.87 -6.31
C ARG A 162 -8.08 21.16 -7.03
N GLU A 163 -9.33 21.59 -6.90
CA GLU A 163 -9.77 22.88 -7.42
C GLU A 163 -9.36 24.02 -6.46
N GLY A 164 -8.82 25.11 -6.99
CA GLY A 164 -8.44 26.31 -6.22
C GLY A 164 -6.93 26.55 -6.02
N GLY A 165 -6.06 25.70 -6.59
CA GLY A 165 -4.60 25.90 -6.65
C GLY A 165 -4.05 25.88 -8.09
N GLU A 166 -2.72 25.76 -8.26
CA GLU A 166 -2.17 25.25 -9.52
C GLU A 166 -2.86 23.91 -9.77
N GLN A 167 -3.45 23.69 -10.96
CA GLN A 167 -4.11 22.43 -11.33
C GLN A 167 -3.08 21.31 -11.52
N ALA A 168 -2.29 21.07 -10.48
CA ALA A 168 -1.30 20.03 -10.39
C ALA A 168 -2.00 18.75 -9.95
N GLU A 169 -1.69 17.69 -10.67
CA GLU A 169 -2.07 16.34 -10.30
C GLU A 169 -1.26 15.93 -9.06
N GLU A 170 -1.96 15.52 -8.01
CA GLU A 170 -1.37 15.09 -6.74
C GLU A 170 -1.55 13.58 -6.59
N THR A 171 -0.44 12.86 -6.42
CA THR A 171 -0.43 11.44 -6.09
C THR A 171 -0.14 11.27 -4.61
N ASN A 172 -1.08 10.64 -3.90
CA ASN A 172 -0.94 10.30 -2.49
C ASN A 172 -0.88 8.78 -2.32
N TYR A 173 -0.12 8.36 -1.32
CA TYR A 173 0.02 6.96 -0.92
C TYR A 173 -0.65 6.74 0.42
N PHE A 174 -1.28 5.58 0.58
CA PHE A 174 -2.03 5.24 1.76
C PHE A 174 -1.74 3.81 2.22
N ASP A 175 -1.65 3.66 3.54
CA ASP A 175 -1.74 2.35 4.18
C ASP A 175 -3.20 1.99 4.38
N ILE A 176 -3.64 0.85 3.84
CA ILE A 176 -4.96 0.30 4.13
C ILE A 176 -4.90 -0.32 5.53
N LEU A 177 -5.73 0.18 6.43
CA LEU A 177 -5.81 -0.25 7.83
C LEU A 177 -6.90 -1.31 8.03
N LYS A 178 -8.00 -1.19 7.28
CA LYS A 178 -9.13 -2.12 7.36
C LYS A 178 -9.86 -2.16 6.02
N LEU A 179 -10.22 -3.37 5.61
CA LEU A 179 -11.10 -3.63 4.47
C LEU A 179 -12.07 -4.76 4.84
N SER A 180 -13.37 -4.46 4.80
CA SER A 180 -14.47 -5.43 4.92
C SER A 180 -15.47 -5.22 3.79
N ALA A 181 -16.59 -5.96 3.81
CA ALA A 181 -17.66 -5.78 2.83
C ALA A 181 -18.33 -4.40 2.90
N ASP A 182 -18.20 -3.69 4.02
CA ASP A 182 -18.93 -2.46 4.33
C ASP A 182 -18.05 -1.35 4.91
N THR A 183 -16.77 -1.61 5.20
CA THR A 183 -15.83 -0.65 5.77
C THR A 183 -14.56 -0.59 4.94
N LEU A 184 -14.09 0.62 4.63
CA LEU A 184 -12.75 0.87 4.12
C LEU A 184 -12.11 1.95 5.01
N VAL A 185 -10.95 1.62 5.59
CA VAL A 185 -10.13 2.59 6.33
C VAL A 185 -8.74 2.61 5.76
N TYR A 186 -8.26 3.79 5.40
CA TYR A 186 -6.88 4.00 4.96
C TYR A 186 -6.31 5.30 5.53
N LYS A 187 -4.99 5.37 5.65
CA LYS A 187 -4.28 6.49 6.25
C LYS A 187 -3.17 6.97 5.33
N THR A 188 -2.99 8.29 5.20
CA THR A 188 -1.86 8.86 4.44
C THR A 188 -0.53 8.40 5.02
N ILE A 189 0.43 8.13 4.15
CA ILE A 189 1.82 7.88 4.52
C ILE A 189 2.74 8.93 3.91
N ASP A 190 4.00 8.95 4.32
CA ASP A 190 5.04 9.89 3.85
C ASP A 190 4.70 11.37 4.07
N LYS A 191 3.82 11.64 5.05
CA LYS A 191 3.50 12.98 5.56
C LYS A 191 4.08 13.14 6.96
N PRO A 192 4.43 14.37 7.40
CA PRO A 192 4.68 14.67 8.80
C PRO A 192 3.52 14.17 9.70
N GLN A 193 3.83 13.78 10.94
CA GLN A 193 2.85 13.15 11.83
C GLN A 193 1.61 14.02 12.09
N ASP A 194 1.78 15.35 12.09
CA ASP A 194 0.72 16.34 12.26
C ASP A 194 -0.13 16.58 11.00
N GLU A 195 0.29 16.05 9.86
CA GLU A 195 -0.41 16.08 8.57
C GLU A 195 -0.97 14.71 8.18
N GLU A 196 -0.78 13.68 9.01
CA GLU A 196 -1.33 12.35 8.74
C GLU A 196 -2.86 12.33 8.92
N GLU A 197 -3.57 11.97 7.86
CA GLU A 197 -5.03 11.86 7.85
C GLU A 197 -5.45 10.39 7.76
N THR A 198 -6.47 10.01 8.54
CA THR A 198 -7.13 8.71 8.43
C THR A 198 -8.53 8.91 7.88
N PHE A 199 -8.85 8.19 6.81
CA PHE A 199 -10.15 8.24 6.17
C PHE A 199 -10.92 6.97 6.49
N GLU A 200 -12.15 7.14 6.98
CA GLU A 200 -13.06 6.04 7.33
C GLU A 200 -14.31 6.11 6.48
N TYR A 201 -14.47 5.16 5.56
CA TYR A 201 -15.61 5.08 4.67
C TYR A 201 -16.49 3.88 4.99
N SER A 202 -17.78 4.09 4.78
CA SER A 202 -18.78 3.03 4.68
C SER A 202 -19.08 2.73 3.22
N ARG A 203 -19.50 1.49 2.93
CA ARG A 203 -19.99 1.17 1.59
C ARG A 203 -21.30 1.89 1.32
N TRP A 204 -21.37 2.63 0.22
CA TRP A 204 -22.60 3.29 -0.20
C TRP A 204 -23.73 2.27 -0.37
N ARG A 205 -24.90 2.63 0.14
CA ARG A 205 -26.14 1.87 -0.01
C ARG A 205 -27.22 2.83 -0.46
N GLU A 206 -28.14 2.33 -1.27
CA GLU A 206 -29.32 3.09 -1.63
C GLU A 206 -30.10 3.42 -0.35
N LYS A 207 -30.40 4.70 -0.12
CA LYS A 207 -31.21 5.13 1.02
C LYS A 207 -32.63 4.57 0.81
N GLU A 208 -33.14 3.80 1.78
CA GLU A 208 -34.54 3.38 1.75
C GLU A 208 -35.42 4.64 1.69
N GLN A 209 -36.22 4.77 0.64
CA GLN A 209 -37.22 5.83 0.59
C GLN A 209 -38.20 5.58 1.75
N PRO A 210 -38.47 6.58 2.61
CA PRO A 210 -39.47 6.40 3.65
C PRO A 210 -40.79 5.96 3.00
N ASP A 211 -41.40 4.88 3.51
CA ASP A 211 -42.75 4.50 3.12
C ASP A 211 -43.70 5.59 3.64
N LEU A 212 -43.97 6.55 2.77
CA LEU A 212 -44.81 7.69 3.08
C LEU A 212 -46.30 7.31 3.12
N HIS A 213 -46.67 6.03 3.01
CA HIS A 213 -48.06 5.55 3.02
C HIS A 213 -49.00 6.37 2.11
N GLY A 214 -48.50 6.75 0.93
CA GLY A 214 -49.25 7.55 -0.05
C GLY A 214 -49.22 9.06 0.17
N LEU A 215 -48.48 9.58 1.16
CA LEU A 215 -48.17 11.00 1.27
C LEU A 215 -47.09 11.34 0.24
N LYS A 216 -47.43 12.13 -0.77
CA LYS A 216 -46.41 12.75 -1.63
C LYS A 216 -45.75 13.87 -0.84
N LEU A 217 -44.43 13.82 -0.68
CA LEU A 217 -43.69 15.02 -0.30
C LEU A 217 -43.85 16.00 -1.47
N GLU A 218 -44.44 17.17 -1.21
CA GLU A 218 -44.39 18.26 -2.17
C GLU A 218 -42.93 18.67 -2.29
N GLU A 219 -42.32 18.45 -3.46
CA GLU A 219 -41.05 19.07 -3.82
C GLU A 219 -41.30 20.58 -3.86
N HIS A 220 -41.07 21.25 -2.73
CA HIS A 220 -40.95 22.70 -2.72
C HIS A 220 -39.67 23.03 -3.49
N GLN A 221 -39.83 23.34 -4.78
CA GLN A 221 -38.83 24.12 -5.50
C GLN A 221 -38.71 25.44 -4.73
N ASP A 222 -37.57 25.64 -4.08
CA ASP A 222 -37.26 26.89 -3.39
C ASP A 222 -37.34 28.05 -4.39
N GLU A 223 -38.46 28.77 -4.39
CA GLU A 223 -38.67 30.03 -5.11
C GLU A 223 -37.79 31.19 -4.57
N TYR A 224 -36.75 30.90 -3.78
CA TYR A 224 -35.84 31.90 -3.23
C TYR A 224 -34.71 32.34 -4.17
N MET A 225 -34.62 31.80 -5.40
CA MET A 225 -33.65 32.23 -6.42
C MET A 225 -34.20 33.24 -7.45
N LYS A 226 -35.27 33.97 -7.11
CA LYS A 226 -35.69 35.17 -7.85
C LYS A 226 -35.70 36.37 -6.93
N LEU A 227 -34.56 37.02 -6.79
CA LEU A 227 -34.42 38.47 -6.57
C LEU A 227 -33.04 38.94 -7.02
#